data_AF-A0A1Y2VKF4-F1
#
_entry.id   AF-A0A1Y2VKF4-F1
#
_cell.length_a   1.000
_cell.length_b   1.000
_cell.length_c   1.000
_cell.angle_alpha   90.00
_cell.angle_beta   90.00
_cell.angle_gamma   90.00
#
_symmetry.space_group_name_H-M   'P 1'
#
loop_
_entity.id
_entity.type
_entity.pdbx_description
1 polymer ?
#
loop_
_entity_poly.entity_id
_entity_poly.type
_entity_poly.pdbx_seq_one_letter_code
_entity_poly.pdbx_strand_id
1 'polypeptide(L)'
;ENVNVFVTTFSGLGLPPTLSFPVPSTTTFSDLHHRIEDRLPQTDTRLILTTLSNRQLLPTSKELVSDLCDTDDAFVSLRLSIPLCGGKGGFGSQLRAAGGRMSSKKKKNRGDENGSSRNLDGRRLRTVNEAKALAEYLAIKPEMEQKEKEKRRARWQQIVDAADEKEHEIKNSTKGRLDGKWVEDKEEASERTREAVLAAM
;
A
#
# COMPACT_ATOMS: atom_id res chain seq x y z
N GLU A 1 45.22 23.15 19.34
CA GLU A 1 44.44 21.91 19.27
C GLU A 1 44.30 21.48 17.81
N ASN A 2 44.07 20.19 17.56
CA ASN A 2 43.86 19.66 16.23
C ASN A 2 42.39 19.27 16.06
N VAL A 3 41.83 19.62 14.92
CA VAL A 3 40.48 19.28 14.48
C VAL A 3 40.57 18.21 13.41
N ASN A 4 39.80 17.13 13.57
CA ASN A 4 39.70 16.09 12.56
C ASN A 4 38.72 16.49 11.46
N VAL A 5 39.19 16.63 10.23
CA VAL A 5 38.34 16.98 9.09
C VAL A 5 37.96 15.72 8.34
N PHE A 6 36.66 15.49 8.18
CA PHE A 6 36.09 14.41 7.38
C PHE A 6 35.46 15.00 6.12
N VAL A 7 35.95 14.62 4.95
CA VAL A 7 35.43 15.09 3.65
C VAL A 7 34.77 13.91 2.96
N THR A 8 33.45 13.95 2.88
CA THR A 8 32.67 12.99 2.08
C THR A 8 32.85 13.30 0.60
N THR A 9 33.36 12.33 -0.15
CA THR A 9 33.62 12.42 -1.59
C THR A 9 32.43 11.87 -2.40
N PHE A 10 32.50 11.98 -3.72
CA PHE A 10 31.54 11.37 -4.63
C PHE A 10 32.23 10.30 -5.50
N SER A 11 31.42 9.41 -6.06
CA SER A 11 31.90 8.31 -6.89
C SER A 11 32.58 8.81 -8.17
N GLY A 12 33.60 8.06 -8.63
CA GLY A 12 34.32 8.37 -9.87
C GLY A 12 35.65 9.12 -9.71
N LEU A 13 36.02 9.53 -8.49
CA LEU A 13 37.31 10.17 -8.20
C LEU A 13 38.47 9.19 -7.94
N GLY A 14 38.22 7.88 -7.86
CA GLY A 14 39.25 6.90 -7.47
C GLY A 14 39.72 7.02 -6.01
N LEU A 15 38.97 7.75 -5.18
CA LEU A 15 39.25 8.00 -3.77
C LEU A 15 38.28 7.20 -2.87
N PRO A 16 38.63 6.96 -1.59
CA PRO A 16 37.68 6.41 -0.63
C PRO A 16 36.47 7.35 -0.46
N PRO A 17 35.32 6.83 -0.01
CA PRO A 17 34.09 7.60 0.15
C PRO A 17 34.21 8.74 1.16
N THR A 18 35.16 8.65 2.09
CA THR A 18 35.47 9.68 3.07
C THR A 18 36.98 9.83 3.18
N LEU A 19 37.49 11.04 2.98
CA LEU A 19 38.86 11.41 3.32
C LEU A 19 38.88 11.95 4.75
N SER A 20 39.82 11.50 5.57
CA SER A 20 40.03 12.02 6.92
C SER A 20 41.47 12.50 7.10
N PHE A 21 41.63 13.68 7.69
CA PHE A 21 42.94 14.20 8.05
C PHE A 21 42.85 15.23 9.19
N PRO A 22 43.85 15.28 10.09
CA PRO A 22 43.88 16.28 11.15
C PRO A 22 44.41 17.62 10.65
N VAL A 23 43.87 18.70 11.20
CA VAL A 23 44.19 20.08 10.85
C VAL A 23 44.28 20.93 12.12
N PRO A 24 45.25 21.82 12.29
CA PRO A 24 45.28 22.74 13.44
C PRO A 24 44.01 23.62 13.51
N SER A 25 43.48 23.91 14.70
CA SER A 25 42.28 24.77 14.85
C SER A 25 42.44 26.17 14.27
N THR A 26 43.68 26.66 14.15
CA THR A 26 44.04 27.96 13.57
C THR A 26 44.12 27.96 12.04
N THR A 27 43.82 26.84 11.39
CA THR A 27 43.88 26.73 9.93
C THR A 27 42.72 27.50 9.32
N THR A 28 43.02 28.25 8.27
CA THR A 28 42.01 29.01 7.52
C THR A 28 41.27 28.11 6.53
N PHE A 29 40.10 28.54 6.07
CA PHE A 29 39.41 27.83 4.99
C PHE A 29 40.24 27.77 3.70
N SER A 30 41.01 28.80 3.35
CA SER A 30 41.91 28.78 2.19
C SER A 30 42.96 27.67 2.29
N ASP A 31 43.60 27.52 3.44
CA ASP A 31 44.61 26.47 3.66
C ASP A 31 43.98 25.07 3.69
N LEU A 32 42.76 24.96 4.24
CA LEU A 32 41.98 23.72 4.19
C LEU A 32 41.67 23.33 2.75
N HIS A 33 41.23 24.27 1.91
CA HIS A 33 40.97 24.03 0.48
C HIS A 33 42.22 23.53 -0.24
N HIS A 34 43.37 24.18 -0.04
CA HIS A 34 44.64 23.73 -0.65
C HIS A 34 45.00 22.30 -0.23
N ARG A 35 44.86 21.97 1.06
CA ARG A 35 45.11 20.61 1.56
C ARG A 35 44.17 19.57 0.97
N ILE A 36 42.91 19.94 0.72
CA ILE A 36 41.97 19.04 0.05
C ILE A 36 42.37 18.88 -1.41
N GLU A 37 42.69 19.96 -2.10
CA GLU A 37 43.11 19.95 -3.52
C GLU A 37 44.35 19.08 -3.75
N ASP A 38 45.34 19.12 -2.86
CA ASP A 38 46.54 18.26 -2.90
C ASP A 38 46.21 16.75 -2.84
N ARG A 39 45.05 16.40 -2.28
CA ARG A 39 44.58 15.01 -2.12
C ARG A 39 43.60 14.58 -3.19
N LEU A 40 43.14 15.52 -4.03
CA LEU A 40 42.19 15.25 -5.09
C LEU A 40 42.91 15.00 -6.41
N PRO A 41 42.35 14.16 -7.31
CA PRO A 41 42.85 14.06 -8.67
C PRO A 41 42.70 15.42 -9.36
N GLN A 42 43.61 15.75 -10.27
CA GLN A 42 43.47 16.97 -11.08
C GLN A 42 42.23 16.86 -11.96
N THR A 43 41.29 17.78 -11.76
CA THR A 43 40.03 17.84 -12.49
C THR A 43 39.77 19.27 -12.96
N ASP A 44 39.34 19.42 -14.22
CA ASP A 44 38.92 20.72 -14.79
C ASP A 44 37.55 21.21 -14.26
N THR A 45 36.94 20.45 -13.35
CA THR A 45 35.63 20.78 -12.78
C THR A 45 35.81 21.60 -11.50
N ARG A 46 35.03 22.68 -11.39
CA ARG A 46 34.92 23.42 -10.14
C ARG A 46 34.35 22.50 -9.07
N LEU A 47 34.99 22.42 -7.90
CA LEU A 47 34.46 21.67 -6.76
C LEU A 47 33.85 22.61 -5.73
N ILE A 48 32.80 22.15 -5.06
CA ILE A 48 32.10 22.87 -4.01
C ILE A 48 32.23 22.07 -2.73
N LEU A 49 32.78 22.73 -1.71
CA LEU A 49 32.89 22.21 -0.35
C LEU A 49 31.81 22.83 0.52
N THR A 50 30.99 21.99 1.15
CA THR A 50 29.92 22.43 2.05
C THR A 50 29.98 21.70 3.39
N THR A 51 29.50 22.32 4.45
CA THR A 51 29.18 21.64 5.72
C THR A 51 27.93 20.75 5.57
N LEU A 52 27.61 19.96 6.60
CA LEU A 52 26.36 19.20 6.66
C LEU A 52 25.10 20.10 6.66
N SER A 53 25.23 21.34 7.16
CA SER A 53 24.18 22.36 7.14
C SER A 53 24.04 23.09 5.80
N ASN A 54 24.72 22.62 4.74
CA ASN A 54 24.78 23.25 3.41
C ASN A 54 25.40 24.66 3.41
N ARG A 55 26.23 24.99 4.40
CA ARG A 55 27.04 26.21 4.38
C ARG A 55 28.22 25.99 3.43
N GLN A 56 28.32 26.80 2.39
CA GLN A 56 29.44 26.71 1.45
C GLN A 56 30.71 27.34 2.04
N LEU A 57 31.83 26.62 1.97
CA LEU A 57 33.14 27.11 2.36
C LEU A 57 33.83 27.72 1.13
N LEU A 58 34.02 29.04 1.11
CA LEU A 58 34.68 29.73 0.00
C LEU A 58 36.21 29.58 0.09
N PRO A 59 36.91 29.31 -1.03
CA PRO A 59 38.38 29.20 -1.04
C PRO A 59 39.12 30.48 -0.60
N THR A 60 38.48 31.64 -0.71
CA THR A 60 39.06 32.95 -0.34
C THR A 60 38.71 33.37 1.09
N SER A 61 37.91 32.59 1.81
CA SER A 61 37.51 32.93 3.17
C SER A 61 38.69 32.79 4.15
N LYS A 62 38.81 33.76 5.05
CA LYS A 62 39.80 33.77 6.14
C LYS A 62 39.25 33.27 7.47
N GLU A 63 38.01 32.79 7.48
CA GLU A 63 37.43 32.14 8.65
C GLU A 63 38.21 30.88 9.03
N LEU A 64 38.17 30.57 10.31
CA LEU A 64 38.93 29.47 10.88
C LEU A 64 38.09 28.19 10.90
N VAL A 65 38.78 27.05 10.80
CA VAL A 65 38.13 25.74 10.94
C VAL A 65 37.48 25.58 12.32
N SER A 66 38.04 26.21 13.36
CA SER A 66 37.45 26.26 14.69
C SER A 66 36.04 26.85 14.72
N ASP A 67 35.72 27.77 13.81
CA ASP A 67 34.41 28.45 13.77
C ASP A 67 33.29 27.51 13.28
N LEU A 68 33.66 26.34 12.73
CA LEU A 68 32.73 25.29 12.31
C LEU A 68 32.56 24.19 13.36
N CYS A 69 33.40 24.16 14.39
CA CYS A 69 33.29 23.21 15.49
C CYS A 69 32.39 23.79 16.57
N ASP A 70 31.39 23.02 16.98
CA ASP A 70 30.73 23.28 18.26
C ASP A 70 31.70 22.95 19.40
N THR A 71 31.53 23.60 20.56
CA THR A 71 32.54 23.67 21.65
C THR A 71 33.01 22.32 22.22
N ASP A 72 32.29 21.23 21.94
CA ASP A 72 32.62 19.86 22.39
C ASP A 72 33.15 18.93 21.27
N ASP A 73 32.99 19.30 19.99
CA ASP A 73 33.32 18.44 18.86
C ASP A 73 34.69 18.78 18.26
N ALA A 74 35.68 17.93 18.50
CA ALA A 74 37.01 18.03 17.90
C ALA A 74 37.06 17.58 16.42
N PHE A 75 35.95 17.69 15.67
CA PHE A 75 35.89 17.28 14.28
C PHE A 75 34.92 18.14 13.45
N VAL A 76 35.15 18.18 12.14
CA VAL A 76 34.30 18.86 11.15
C VAL A 76 33.96 17.91 10.02
N SER A 77 32.68 17.80 9.69
CA SER A 77 32.18 17.00 8.57
C SER A 77 31.81 17.88 7.38
N LEU A 78 32.49 17.62 6.26
CA LEU A 78 32.37 18.35 5.00
C LEU A 78 31.90 17.42 3.88
N ARG A 79 31.29 18.00 2.86
CA ARG A 79 30.85 17.34 1.65
C ARG A 79 31.46 17.99 0.43
N LEU A 80 32.10 17.18 -0.40
CA LEU A 80 32.59 17.56 -1.71
C LEU A 80 31.51 17.28 -2.76
N SER A 81 31.22 18.29 -3.58
CA SER A 81 30.21 18.19 -4.65
C SER A 81 30.66 18.91 -5.91
N ILE A 82 30.18 18.45 -7.07
CA ILE A 82 30.37 19.14 -8.35
C ILE A 82 29.12 20.01 -8.61
N PRO A 83 29.25 21.26 -9.07
CA PRO A 83 28.15 22.02 -9.62
C PRO A 83 27.65 21.32 -10.88
N LEU A 84 26.46 20.74 -10.80
CA LEU A 84 25.81 20.18 -11.97
C LEU A 84 25.26 21.33 -12.82
N CYS A 85 25.51 21.28 -14.12
CA CYS A 85 25.03 22.24 -15.13
C CYS A 85 23.50 22.11 -15.30
N GLY A 86 22.74 22.47 -14.27
CA GLY A 86 21.30 22.41 -14.29
C GLY A 86 20.71 21.00 -14.14
N GLY A 87 19.67 20.95 -13.33
CA GLY A 87 18.64 19.95 -13.38
C GLY A 87 17.43 20.66 -12.81
N LYS A 88 16.50 21.10 -13.67
CA LYS A 88 15.18 21.52 -13.20
C LYS A 88 14.56 20.27 -12.60
N GLY A 89 14.82 20.06 -11.31
CA GLY A 89 14.63 18.79 -10.64
C GLY A 89 13.26 18.20 -10.92
N GLY A 90 13.19 16.88 -10.88
CA GLY A 90 11.96 16.12 -11.08
C GLY A 90 10.78 16.61 -10.23
N PHE A 91 11.02 17.43 -9.20
CA PHE A 91 10.01 18.16 -8.45
C PHE A 91 9.03 18.95 -9.33
N GLY A 92 9.50 19.71 -10.33
CA GLY A 92 8.61 20.46 -11.22
C GLY A 92 7.70 19.55 -12.05
N SER A 93 8.24 18.42 -12.54
CA SER A 93 7.44 17.38 -13.20
C SER A 93 6.52 16.64 -12.25
N GLN A 94 6.93 16.40 -11.00
CA GLN A 94 6.09 15.80 -9.96
C GLN A 94 4.91 16.71 -9.61
N LEU A 95 5.13 18.02 -9.50
CA LEU A 95 4.06 18.99 -9.30
C LEU A 95 3.07 19.01 -10.48
N ARG A 96 3.57 18.97 -11.72
CA ARG A 96 2.69 18.87 -12.90
C ARG A 96 1.91 17.55 -12.92
N ALA A 97 2.54 16.43 -12.60
CA ALA A 97 1.90 15.12 -12.52
C ALA A 97 0.84 15.06 -11.42
N ALA A 98 1.13 15.62 -10.23
CA ALA A 98 0.17 15.73 -9.14
C ALA A 98 -1.01 16.66 -9.51
N GLY A 99 -0.74 17.81 -10.12
CA GLY A 99 -1.75 18.75 -10.62
C GLY A 99 -2.70 18.10 -11.63
N GLY A 100 -2.18 17.33 -12.58
CA GLY A 100 -2.98 16.58 -13.55
C GLY A 100 -3.90 15.55 -12.90
N ARG A 101 -3.41 14.83 -11.87
CA ARG A 101 -4.19 13.85 -11.11
C ARG A 101 -5.35 14.48 -10.32
N MET A 102 -5.14 15.66 -9.75
CA MET A 102 -6.19 16.37 -9.01
C MET A 102 -7.30 16.88 -9.95
N SER A 103 -6.93 17.37 -11.14
CA SER A 103 -7.88 17.84 -12.15
C SER A 103 -8.76 16.70 -12.71
N SER A 104 -8.17 15.54 -13.01
CA SER A 104 -8.91 14.40 -13.57
C SER A 104 -9.87 13.77 -12.56
N LYS A 105 -9.49 13.67 -11.28
CA LYS A 105 -10.36 13.16 -10.21
C LYS A 105 -11.58 14.06 -10.00
N LYS A 106 -11.42 15.38 -10.17
CA LYS A 106 -12.51 16.34 -10.13
C LYS A 106 -13.51 16.13 -11.27
N LYS A 107 -13.06 15.84 -12.49
CA LYS A 107 -13.94 15.58 -13.65
C LYS A 107 -14.81 14.33 -13.47
N LYS A 108 -14.29 13.26 -12.87
CA LYS A 108 -15.04 11.99 -12.71
C LYS A 108 -16.19 12.07 -11.69
N ASN A 109 -16.09 12.95 -10.69
CA ASN A 109 -17.12 13.13 -9.67
C ASN A 109 -18.06 14.33 -9.95
N ARG A 110 -17.83 15.08 -11.04
CA ARG A 110 -18.59 16.26 -11.48
C ARG A 110 -19.58 15.91 -12.61
N GLY A 111 -20.17 14.71 -12.58
CA GLY A 111 -21.22 14.30 -13.53
C GLY A 111 -22.47 15.21 -13.51
N ASP A 112 -22.58 16.10 -12.52
CA ASP A 112 -23.76 16.92 -12.26
C ASP A 112 -23.50 18.42 -12.10
N GLU A 113 -22.29 18.91 -12.36
CA GLU A 113 -22.03 20.36 -12.23
C GLU A 113 -22.71 21.21 -13.31
N ASN A 114 -23.04 20.57 -14.43
CA ASN A 114 -23.86 21.18 -15.46
C ASN A 114 -25.36 20.96 -15.22
N GLY A 115 -25.77 20.32 -14.12
CA GLY A 115 -27.18 20.11 -13.78
C GLY A 115 -27.98 21.41 -13.60
N SER A 116 -27.28 22.53 -13.31
CA SER A 116 -27.86 23.88 -13.23
C SER A 116 -28.04 24.53 -14.61
N SER A 117 -27.32 24.07 -15.64
CA SER A 117 -27.49 24.57 -17.00
C SER A 117 -28.83 24.14 -17.59
N ARG A 118 -29.30 24.91 -18.58
CA ARG A 118 -30.61 24.73 -19.21
C ARG A 118 -30.43 24.20 -20.63
N ASN A 119 -31.38 23.38 -21.08
CA ASN A 119 -31.49 22.95 -22.47
C ASN A 119 -32.02 24.09 -23.34
N LEU A 120 -32.00 23.89 -24.68
CA LEU A 120 -32.57 24.85 -25.65
C LEU A 120 -34.07 25.09 -25.42
N ASP A 121 -34.78 24.13 -24.83
CA ASP A 121 -36.19 24.25 -24.41
C ASP A 121 -36.36 24.97 -23.05
N GLY A 122 -35.27 25.48 -22.45
CA GLY A 122 -35.30 26.20 -21.18
C GLY A 122 -35.50 25.32 -19.94
N ARG A 123 -35.53 23.99 -20.04
CA ARG A 123 -35.58 23.07 -18.88
C ARG A 123 -34.18 22.85 -18.30
N ARG A 124 -34.04 22.75 -16.97
CA ARG A 124 -32.75 22.43 -16.34
C ARG A 124 -32.37 20.97 -16.62
N LEU A 125 -31.08 20.73 -16.90
CA LEU A 125 -30.57 19.39 -17.18
C LEU A 125 -30.83 18.40 -16.04
N ARG A 126 -30.77 18.87 -14.79
CA ARG A 126 -31.06 18.05 -13.61
C ARG A 126 -32.45 17.41 -13.67
N THR A 127 -33.48 18.20 -13.93
CA THR A 127 -34.88 17.71 -14.00
C THR A 127 -35.08 16.72 -15.15
N VAL A 128 -34.38 16.93 -16.27
CA VAL A 128 -34.43 16.01 -17.41
C VAL A 128 -33.74 14.68 -17.08
N ASN A 129 -32.60 14.74 -16.38
CA ASN A 129 -31.88 13.54 -15.96
C ASN A 129 -32.66 12.76 -14.89
N GLU A 130 -33.26 13.44 -13.91
CA GLU A 130 -34.13 12.82 -12.90
C GLU A 130 -35.34 12.13 -13.57
N ALA A 131 -35.98 12.78 -14.55
CA ALA A 131 -37.08 12.18 -15.30
C ALA A 131 -36.65 10.94 -16.11
N LYS A 132 -35.46 10.97 -16.73
CA LYS A 132 -34.90 9.80 -17.43
C LYS A 132 -34.61 8.65 -16.49
N ALA A 133 -33.98 8.92 -15.34
CA ALA A 133 -33.68 7.91 -14.34
C ALA A 133 -34.96 7.25 -13.79
N LEU A 134 -36.02 8.04 -13.58
CA LEU A 134 -37.33 7.52 -13.18
C LEU A 134 -37.96 6.66 -14.27
N ALA A 135 -37.87 7.05 -15.54
CA ALA A 135 -38.38 6.26 -16.66
C ALA A 135 -37.64 4.92 -16.81
N GLU A 136 -36.31 4.93 -16.69
CA GLU A 136 -35.49 3.71 -16.70
C GLU A 136 -35.85 2.78 -15.53
N TYR A 137 -36.03 3.33 -14.33
CA TYR A 137 -36.46 2.55 -13.17
C TYR A 137 -37.83 1.90 -13.38
N LEU A 138 -38.81 2.64 -13.91
CA LEU A 138 -40.14 2.10 -14.21
C LEU A 138 -40.10 1.04 -15.31
N ALA A 139 -39.20 1.16 -16.29
CA ALA A 139 -39.01 0.15 -17.33
C ALA A 139 -38.40 -1.15 -16.78
N ILE A 140 -37.50 -1.07 -15.81
CA ILE A 140 -36.80 -2.23 -15.21
C ILE A 140 -37.66 -2.93 -14.14
N LYS A 141 -38.57 -2.21 -13.46
CA LYS A 141 -39.44 -2.72 -12.41
C LYS A 141 -40.17 -4.05 -12.74
N PRO A 142 -40.83 -4.22 -13.91
CA PRO A 142 -41.52 -5.48 -14.23
C PRO A 142 -40.56 -6.67 -14.34
N GLU A 143 -39.38 -6.48 -14.92
CA GLU A 143 -38.36 -7.54 -15.03
C GLU A 143 -37.82 -7.93 -13.65
N MET A 144 -37.64 -6.96 -12.76
CA MET A 144 -37.21 -7.20 -11.38
C MET A 144 -38.26 -7.97 -10.58
N GLU A 145 -39.54 -7.61 -10.71
CA GLU A 145 -40.65 -8.33 -10.05
C GLU A 145 -40.81 -9.76 -10.58
N GLN A 146 -40.62 -9.99 -11.88
CA GLN A 146 -40.64 -11.33 -12.47
C GLN A 146 -39.49 -12.19 -11.92
N LYS A 147 -38.28 -11.66 -11.89
CA LYS A 147 -37.11 -12.35 -11.30
C LYS A 147 -37.30 -12.66 -9.82
N GLU A 148 -37.94 -11.78 -9.06
CA GLU A 148 -38.23 -12.04 -7.64
C GLU A 148 -39.27 -13.15 -7.47
N LYS A 149 -40.34 -13.13 -8.28
CA LYS A 149 -41.36 -14.20 -8.29
C LYS A 149 -40.77 -15.55 -8.71
N GLU A 150 -39.87 -15.58 -9.68
CA GLU A 150 -39.15 -16.78 -10.10
C GLU A 150 -38.24 -17.32 -8.99
N LYS A 151 -37.45 -16.47 -8.34
CA LYS A 151 -36.63 -16.87 -7.19
C LYS A 151 -37.48 -17.41 -6.06
N ARG A 152 -38.65 -16.80 -5.81
CA ARG A 152 -39.59 -17.27 -4.79
C ARG A 152 -40.15 -18.64 -5.16
N ARG A 153 -40.60 -18.83 -6.41
CA ARG A 153 -41.07 -20.12 -6.92
C ARG A 153 -39.98 -21.20 -6.83
N ALA A 154 -38.75 -20.90 -7.23
CA ALA A 154 -37.63 -21.83 -7.14
C ALA A 154 -37.32 -22.24 -5.69
N ARG A 155 -37.39 -21.30 -4.74
CA ARG A 155 -37.24 -21.61 -3.31
C ARG A 155 -38.36 -22.51 -2.80
N TRP A 156 -39.60 -22.24 -3.17
CA TRP A 156 -40.73 -23.10 -2.81
C TRP A 156 -40.58 -24.50 -3.39
N GLN A 157 -40.18 -24.61 -4.66
CA GLN A 157 -39.94 -25.90 -5.31
C GLN A 157 -38.87 -26.70 -4.57
N GLN A 158 -37.73 -26.08 -4.24
CA GLN A 158 -36.68 -26.75 -3.46
C GLN A 158 -37.15 -27.25 -2.09
N ILE A 159 -38.04 -26.51 -1.42
CA ILE A 159 -38.60 -26.92 -0.13
C ILE A 159 -39.54 -28.12 -0.30
N VAL A 160 -40.35 -28.13 -1.35
CA VAL A 160 -41.25 -29.25 -1.67
C VAL A 160 -40.44 -30.48 -2.04
N ASP A 161 -39.47 -30.36 -2.95
CA ASP A 161 -38.62 -31.47 -3.38
C ASP A 161 -37.86 -32.08 -2.19
N ALA A 162 -37.29 -31.25 -1.30
CA ALA A 162 -36.63 -31.73 -0.09
C ALA A 162 -37.59 -32.38 0.93
N ALA A 163 -38.85 -31.95 0.97
CA ALA A 163 -39.88 -32.57 1.81
C ALA A 163 -40.31 -33.93 1.25
N ASP A 164 -40.47 -34.03 -0.08
CA ASP A 164 -40.79 -35.28 -0.79
C ASP A 164 -39.64 -36.29 -0.65
N GLU A 165 -38.38 -35.87 -0.81
CA GLU A 165 -37.20 -36.73 -0.57
C GLU A 165 -37.20 -37.26 0.87
N LYS A 166 -37.46 -36.40 1.86
CA LYS A 166 -37.55 -36.80 3.27
C LYS A 166 -38.73 -37.75 3.52
N GLU A 167 -39.88 -37.54 2.87
CA GLU A 167 -41.02 -38.45 2.98
C GLU A 167 -40.71 -39.81 2.33
N HIS A 168 -40.07 -39.82 1.16
CA HIS A 168 -39.59 -41.04 0.50
C HIS A 168 -38.56 -41.78 1.36
N GLU A 169 -37.65 -41.08 2.01
CA GLU A 169 -36.74 -41.66 2.99
C GLU A 169 -37.50 -42.24 4.18
N ILE A 170 -38.48 -41.53 4.76
CA ILE A 170 -39.27 -42.03 5.89
C ILE A 170 -40.11 -43.26 5.49
N LYS A 171 -40.67 -43.26 4.28
CA LYS A 171 -41.54 -44.34 3.78
C LYS A 171 -40.75 -45.58 3.35
N ASN A 172 -39.56 -45.40 2.78
CA ASN A 172 -38.69 -46.51 2.34
C ASN A 172 -37.71 -46.96 3.44
N SER A 173 -37.44 -46.12 4.45
CA SER A 173 -36.64 -46.49 5.62
C SER A 173 -37.55 -47.12 6.66
N THR A 174 -37.60 -48.45 6.64
CA THR A 174 -38.21 -49.28 7.68
C THR A 174 -37.48 -49.20 9.04
N LYS A 175 -36.66 -48.17 9.29
CA LYS A 175 -35.90 -47.95 10.55
C LYS A 175 -36.77 -47.61 11.77
N GLY A 176 -38.09 -47.56 11.60
CA GLY A 176 -39.05 -47.46 12.71
C GLY A 176 -39.56 -48.80 13.24
N ARG A 177 -39.24 -49.93 12.60
CA ARG A 177 -39.52 -51.27 13.13
C ARG A 177 -38.21 -51.84 13.64
N LEU A 178 -38.21 -52.34 14.88
CA LEU A 178 -37.10 -53.04 15.52
C LEU A 178 -36.40 -53.93 14.49
N ASP A 179 -35.11 -53.67 14.27
CA ASP A 179 -34.27 -54.44 13.34
C ASP A 179 -34.36 -55.91 13.75
N GLY A 180 -34.87 -56.77 12.86
CA GLY A 180 -35.10 -58.18 13.18
C GLY A 180 -33.81 -58.87 13.64
N LYS A 181 -32.69 -58.41 13.11
CA LYS A 181 -31.35 -58.85 13.50
C LYS A 181 -31.00 -58.52 14.95
N TRP A 182 -31.45 -57.37 15.45
CA TRP A 182 -31.24 -56.99 16.85
C TRP A 182 -32.09 -57.84 17.81
N VAL A 183 -33.29 -58.27 17.37
CA VAL A 183 -34.15 -59.15 18.15
C VAL A 183 -33.55 -60.56 18.24
N GLU A 184 -33.08 -61.12 17.11
CA GLU A 184 -32.38 -62.41 17.09
C GLU A 184 -31.09 -62.39 17.91
N ASP A 185 -30.24 -61.37 17.76
CA ASP A 185 -29.00 -61.24 18.53
C ASP A 185 -29.26 -61.18 20.05
N LYS A 186 -30.37 -60.55 20.46
CA LYS A 186 -30.79 -60.47 21.87
C LYS A 186 -31.30 -61.81 22.38
N GLU A 187 -32.08 -62.54 21.59
CA GLU A 187 -32.57 -63.88 21.95
C GLU A 187 -31.43 -64.87 22.05
N GLU A 188 -30.51 -64.91 21.08
CA GLU A 188 -29.32 -65.77 21.12
C GLU A 188 -28.41 -65.47 22.32
N ALA A 189 -28.22 -64.19 22.65
CA ALA A 189 -27.43 -63.82 23.83
C ALA A 189 -28.09 -64.34 25.12
N SER A 190 -29.43 -64.31 25.17
CA SER A 190 -30.20 -64.82 26.31
C SER A 190 -30.19 -66.35 26.41
N GLU A 191 -30.23 -67.05 25.27
CA GLU A 191 -30.11 -68.52 25.24
C GLU A 191 -28.71 -68.96 25.63
N ARG A 192 -27.66 -68.32 25.11
CA ARG A 192 -26.27 -68.57 25.52
C ARG A 192 -26.06 -68.39 27.02
N THR A 193 -26.71 -67.39 27.64
CA THR A 193 -26.62 -67.22 29.09
C THR A 193 -27.38 -68.32 29.85
N ARG A 194 -28.55 -68.75 29.37
CA ARG A 194 -29.30 -69.86 29.97
C ARG A 194 -28.55 -71.19 29.86
N GLU A 195 -27.97 -71.49 28.71
CA GLU A 195 -27.16 -72.69 28.48
C GLU A 195 -25.93 -72.70 29.39
N ALA A 196 -25.22 -71.58 29.52
CA ALA A 196 -24.06 -71.48 30.41
C ALA A 196 -24.43 -71.69 31.89
N VAL A 197 -25.60 -71.21 32.33
CA VAL A 197 -26.09 -71.44 33.70
C VAL A 197 -26.48 -72.90 33.92
N LEU A 198 -27.14 -73.54 32.95
CA LEU A 198 -27.50 -74.96 33.02
C LEU A 198 -26.27 -75.87 33.01
N ALA A 199 -25.23 -75.53 32.26
CA ALA A 199 -23.98 -76.29 32.23
C ALA A 199 -23.14 -76.15 33.51
N ALA A 200 -23.43 -75.14 34.34
CA ALA A 200 -22.73 -74.88 35.60
C ALA A 200 -23.46 -75.44 36.84
N MET A 201 -24.67 -76.00 36.67
CA MET A 201 -25.42 -76.76 37.69
C MET A 201 -25.17 -78.26 37.53
#